data_AF-A0A523ALU5-F1
#
_entry.id   AF-A0A523ALU5-F1
#
_cell.length_a   1.000
_cell.length_b   1.000
_cell.length_c   1.000
_cell.angle_alpha   90.00
_cell.angle_beta   90.00
_cell.angle_gamma   90.00
#
_symmetry.space_group_name_H-M   'P 1'
#
loop_
_entity.id
_entity.type
_entity.pdbx_description
1 polymer ?
#
loop_
_entity_poly.entity_id
_entity_poly.type
_entity_poly.pdbx_seq_one_letter_code
_entity_poly.pdbx_strand_id
1 'polypeptide(L)'
;MAWDQYIAVLMLFLGIVYGYVNPGKENRVAILIKALLIGVVLGVIFGLIAAFVTGESVIATTISGTIGTVILIVVLAIFFIIGTLIGDWLEEKRKKPQQQPQ
;
A
#
# COMPACT_ATOMS: atom_id res chain seq x y z
N MET A 1 -4.11 9.59 16.74
CA MET A 1 -2.65 9.84 16.72
C MET A 1 -2.23 9.89 15.26
N ALA A 2 -1.77 11.03 14.75
CA ALA A 2 -1.62 11.36 13.32
C ALA A 2 -0.52 10.59 12.55
N TRP A 3 0.01 9.49 13.09
CA TRP A 3 1.13 8.75 12.50
C TRP A 3 0.75 8.02 11.22
N ASP A 4 -0.47 7.52 11.17
CA ASP A 4 -1.11 6.90 10.00
C ASP A 4 -1.15 7.84 8.79
N GLN A 5 -1.40 9.14 9.02
CA GLN A 5 -1.45 10.15 7.97
C GLN A 5 -0.07 10.37 7.32
N TYR A 6 1.00 10.45 8.12
CA TYR A 6 2.36 10.58 7.59
C TYR A 6 2.78 9.33 6.79
N ILE A 7 2.41 8.13 7.25
CA ILE A 7 2.69 6.88 6.53
C ILE A 7 1.96 6.84 5.19
N ALA A 8 0.70 7.29 5.13
CA ALA A 8 -0.05 7.38 3.89
C ALA A 8 0.61 8.34 2.88
N VAL A 9 1.09 9.50 3.35
CA VAL A 9 1.83 10.46 2.53
C VAL A 9 3.14 9.84 2.03
N LEU A 10 3.89 9.15 2.89
CA LEU A 10 5.11 8.44 2.49
C LEU A 10 4.83 7.36 1.44
N MET A 11 3.77 6.56 1.61
CA MET A 11 3.35 5.55 0.62
C MET A 11 2.99 6.18 -0.72
N LEU A 12 2.33 7.34 -0.72
CA LEU A 12 2.05 8.10 -1.92
C LEU A 12 3.35 8.54 -2.63
N PHE A 13 4.30 9.13 -1.90
CA PHE A 13 5.59 9.53 -2.47
C PHE A 13 6.40 8.35 -3.01
N LEU A 14 6.45 7.24 -2.28
CA LEU A 14 7.10 6.01 -2.74
C LEU A 14 6.43 5.49 -4.02
N GLY A 15 5.10 5.54 -4.09
CA GLY A 15 4.35 5.22 -5.29
C GLY A 15 4.76 6.12 -6.46
N ILE A 16 4.83 7.43 -6.27
CA ILE A 16 5.25 8.39 -7.31
C ILE A 16 6.64 8.05 -7.84
N VAL A 17 7.61 7.86 -6.94
CA VAL A 17 8.99 7.50 -7.33
C VAL A 17 9.00 6.18 -8.08
N TYR A 18 8.26 5.18 -7.60
CA TYR A 18 8.25 3.85 -8.22
C TYR A 18 7.61 3.88 -9.63
N GLY A 19 6.46 4.54 -9.79
CA GLY A 19 5.82 4.71 -11.11
C GLY A 19 6.66 5.51 -12.07
N TYR A 20 7.36 6.55 -11.58
CA TYR A 20 8.29 7.32 -12.41
C TYR A 20 9.49 6.48 -12.90
N VAL A 21 10.02 5.58 -12.07
CA VAL A 21 11.17 4.72 -12.44
C VAL A 21 10.73 3.52 -13.30
N ASN A 22 9.53 2.97 -13.07
CA ASN A 22 9.00 1.78 -13.74
C ASN A 22 7.64 2.03 -14.43
N PRO A 23 7.61 2.96 -15.41
CA PRO A 23 6.36 3.42 -16.02
C PRO A 23 5.57 2.29 -16.68
N GLY A 24 4.29 2.17 -16.35
CA GLY A 24 3.33 1.30 -17.05
C GLY A 24 3.58 -0.21 -16.93
N LYS A 25 4.55 -0.66 -16.14
CA LYS A 25 4.87 -2.08 -15.91
C LYS A 25 4.16 -2.68 -14.69
N GLU A 26 3.44 -1.86 -13.93
CA GLU A 26 2.79 -2.32 -12.70
C GLU A 26 1.45 -3.00 -12.93
N ASN A 27 1.35 -4.25 -12.46
CA ASN A 27 0.07 -4.90 -12.27
C ASN A 27 -0.55 -4.46 -10.93
N ARG A 28 -1.31 -3.36 -10.97
CA ARG A 28 -1.97 -2.75 -9.80
C ARG A 28 -2.94 -3.69 -9.10
N VAL A 29 -3.60 -4.58 -9.85
CA VAL A 29 -4.48 -5.62 -9.30
C VAL A 29 -3.66 -6.63 -8.50
N ALA A 30 -2.51 -7.06 -9.03
CA ALA A 30 -1.62 -7.95 -8.30
C ALA A 30 -1.05 -7.31 -7.03
N ILE A 31 -0.81 -5.99 -7.02
CA ILE A 31 -0.40 -5.25 -5.82
C ILE A 31 -1.51 -5.30 -4.77
N LEU A 32 -2.77 -5.04 -5.13
CA LEU A 32 -3.90 -5.12 -4.19
C LEU A 32 -4.13 -6.53 -3.64
N ILE A 33 -4.03 -7.57 -4.48
CA ILE A 33 -4.18 -8.96 -4.03
C ILE A 33 -3.04 -9.34 -3.08
N LYS A 34 -1.80 -8.95 -3.40
CA LYS A 34 -0.64 -9.18 -2.51
C LYS A 34 -0.80 -8.43 -1.19
N ALA A 35 -1.25 -7.17 -1.23
CA ALA A 35 -1.53 -6.38 -0.05
C ALA A 35 -2.62 -7.02 0.82
N LEU A 36 -3.69 -7.54 0.23
CA LEU A 36 -4.73 -8.28 0.94
C LEU A 36 -4.17 -9.54 1.62
N LEU A 37 -3.42 -10.36 0.89
CA LEU A 37 -2.81 -11.58 1.44
C LEU A 37 -1.83 -11.28 2.57
N ILE A 38 -0.94 -10.31 2.38
CA ILE A 38 0.00 -9.85 3.41
C ILE A 38 -0.76 -9.30 4.62
N GLY A 39 -1.82 -8.52 4.39
CA GLY A 39 -2.63 -7.96 5.46
C GLY A 39 -3.35 -9.02 6.29
N VAL A 40 -3.85 -10.09 5.67
CA VAL A 40 -4.46 -11.20 6.40
C VAL A 40 -3.41 -11.92 7.24
N VAL A 41 -2.26 -12.27 6.64
CA VAL A 41 -1.18 -12.98 7.35
C VAL A 41 -0.67 -12.16 8.53
N LEU A 42 -0.33 -10.89 8.32
CA LEU A 42 0.14 -10.00 9.38
C LEU A 42 -0.96 -9.73 10.41
N GLY A 43 -2.20 -9.55 9.98
CA GLY A 43 -3.34 -9.31 10.84
C GLY A 43 -3.59 -10.46 11.81
N VAL A 44 -3.49 -11.70 11.33
CA VAL A 44 -3.63 -12.89 12.18
C VAL A 44 -2.47 -12.98 13.17
N ILE A 45 -1.22 -12.78 12.71
CA ILE A 45 -0.03 -12.84 13.57
C ILE A 45 -0.13 -11.78 14.68
N PHE A 46 -0.36 -10.52 14.34
CA PHE A 46 -0.46 -9.45 15.33
C PHE A 46 -1.70 -9.57 16.20
N GLY A 47 -2.82 -10.02 15.65
CA GLY A 47 -4.05 -10.26 16.40
C GLY A 47 -3.87 -11.35 17.46
N LEU A 48 -3.19 -12.45 17.13
CA LEU A 48 -2.85 -13.50 18.09
C LEU A 48 -1.89 -12.98 19.17
N ILE A 49 -0.81 -12.29 18.78
CA ILE A 49 0.14 -11.70 19.74
C ILE A 49 -0.59 -10.75 20.70
N ALA A 50 -1.45 -9.88 20.18
CA ALA A 50 -2.22 -8.94 20.98
C ALA A 50 -3.09 -9.67 22.00
N ALA A 51 -3.82 -10.71 21.57
CA ALA A 51 -4.65 -11.50 22.48
C ALA A 51 -3.85 -12.17 23.60
N PHE A 52 -2.66 -12.71 23.30
CA PHE A 52 -1.79 -13.32 24.31
C PHE A 52 -1.25 -12.29 25.30
N VAL A 53 -0.93 -11.07 24.84
CA VAL A 53 -0.37 -10.02 25.70
C VAL A 53 -1.43 -9.38 26.58
N THR A 54 -2.65 -9.17 26.07
CA THR A 54 -3.73 -8.52 26.82
C THR A 54 -4.52 -9.49 27.71
N GLY A 55 -4.42 -10.80 27.46
CA GLY A 55 -5.23 -11.81 28.15
C GLY A 55 -6.71 -11.79 27.76
N GLU A 56 -7.05 -11.09 26.67
CA GLU A 56 -8.41 -10.98 26.14
C GLU A 56 -8.81 -12.23 25.34
N SER A 57 -10.06 -12.24 24.87
CA SER A 57 -10.56 -13.31 24.00
C SER A 57 -9.73 -13.44 22.73
N VAL A 58 -9.03 -14.58 22.58
CA VAL A 58 -8.22 -14.91 21.41
C VAL A 58 -9.00 -14.76 20.12
N ILE A 59 -10.23 -15.25 20.08
CA ILE A 59 -11.05 -15.20 18.86
C ILE A 59 -11.44 -13.76 18.54
N ALA A 60 -11.96 -13.00 19.50
CA ALA A 60 -12.45 -11.65 19.26
C ALA A 60 -11.32 -10.69 18.88
N THR A 61 -10.22 -10.71 19.63
CA THR A 61 -9.06 -9.82 19.42
C THR A 61 -8.31 -10.17 18.13
N THR A 62 -8.21 -11.45 17.77
CA THR A 62 -7.58 -11.84 16.50
C THR A 62 -8.43 -11.41 15.31
N ILE A 63 -9.75 -11.60 15.34
CA ILE A 63 -10.64 -11.21 14.24
C ILE A 63 -10.62 -9.68 14.06
N SER A 64 -10.82 -8.93 15.14
CA SER A 64 -10.84 -7.45 15.07
C SER A 64 -9.49 -6.89 14.63
N GLY A 65 -8.38 -7.40 15.18
CA GLY A 65 -7.03 -7.04 14.82
C GLY A 65 -6.70 -7.37 13.36
N THR A 66 -7.15 -8.53 12.88
CA THR A 66 -6.95 -8.93 11.48
C THR A 66 -7.69 -8.01 10.52
N ILE A 67 -8.97 -7.74 10.77
CA ILE A 67 -9.78 -6.85 9.92
C ILE A 67 -9.16 -5.46 9.89
N GLY A 68 -8.80 -4.88 11.04
CA GLY A 68 -8.16 -3.57 11.11
C GLY A 68 -6.85 -3.50 10.33
N THR A 69 -6.00 -4.52 10.48
CA THR A 69 -4.70 -4.61 9.80
C THR A 69 -4.86 -4.74 8.29
N VAL A 70 -5.80 -5.57 7.83
CA VAL A 70 -6.12 -5.74 6.41
C VAL A 70 -6.57 -4.41 5.81
N ILE A 71 -7.53 -3.74 6.44
CA ILE A 71 -8.06 -2.45 5.95
C ILE A 71 -6.92 -1.44 5.84
N LEU A 72 -6.08 -1.32 6.87
CA LEU A 72 -4.93 -0.40 6.86
C LEU A 72 -4.00 -0.66 5.68
N ILE A 73 -3.57 -1.91 5.49
CA ILE A 73 -2.63 -2.27 4.43
C ILE A 73 -3.24 -2.05 3.04
N VAL A 74 -4.52 -2.38 2.85
CA VAL A 74 -5.22 -2.13 1.58
C VAL A 74 -5.31 -0.64 1.29
N VAL A 75 -5.64 0.20 2.29
CA VAL A 75 -5.68 1.66 2.13
C VAL A 75 -4.29 2.19 1.74
N LEU A 76 -3.22 1.75 2.41
CA LEU A 76 -1.86 2.15 2.05
C LEU A 76 -1.48 1.71 0.63
N ALA A 77 -1.87 0.51 0.21
CA ALA A 77 -1.65 0.03 -1.14
C ALA A 77 -2.41 0.87 -2.19
N ILE A 78 -3.62 1.35 -1.88
CA ILE A 78 -4.37 2.26 -2.75
C ILE A 78 -3.61 3.59 -2.91
N PHE A 79 -3.13 4.18 -1.81
CA PHE A 79 -2.32 5.41 -1.88
C PHE A 79 -1.05 5.20 -2.70
N PHE A 80 -0.36 4.07 -2.53
CA PHE A 80 0.80 3.71 -3.33
C PHE A 80 0.44 3.64 -4.83
N ILE A 81 -0.64 2.95 -5.20
CA ILE A 81 -1.10 2.83 -6.60
C ILE A 81 -1.49 4.19 -7.20
N ILE A 82 -2.12 5.07 -6.42
CA ILE A 82 -2.41 6.45 -6.86
C ILE A 82 -1.09 7.20 -7.09
N GLY A 83 -0.10 6.98 -6.23
CA GLY A 83 1.24 7.52 -6.44
C GLY A 83 1.86 7.04 -7.74
N THR A 84 1.81 5.74 -8.02
CA THR A 84 2.44 5.17 -9.23
C THR A 84 1.78 5.68 -10.50
N LEU A 85 0.46 5.87 -10.49
CA LEU A 85 -0.29 6.57 -11.53
C LEU A 85 0.24 7.99 -11.82
N ILE A 86 0.51 8.77 -10.76
CA ILE A 86 1.05 10.12 -10.89
C ILE A 86 2.49 10.08 -11.43
N GLY A 87 3.30 9.13 -10.96
CA GLY A 87 4.66 8.89 -11.43
C GLY A 87 4.72 8.54 -12.91
N ASP A 88 3.88 7.60 -13.35
CA ASP A 88 3.71 7.19 -14.76
C ASP A 88 3.40 8.44 -15.63
N TRP A 89 2.43 9.25 -15.20
CA TRP A 89 2.01 10.46 -15.93
C TRP A 89 3.11 11.52 -16.02
N LEU A 90 3.91 11.69 -14.97
CA LEU A 90 5.06 12.61 -14.96
C LEU A 90 6.15 12.16 -15.92
N GLU A 91 6.38 10.85 -16.02
CA GLU A 91 7.36 10.26 -16.93
C GLU A 91 6.95 10.43 -18.40
N GLU A 92 5.69 10.17 -18.74
CA GLU A 92 5.15 10.36 -20.09
C GLU A 92 5.30 11.82 -20.56
N LYS A 93 5.05 12.79 -19.68
CA LYS A 93 5.24 14.22 -20.00
C LYS A 93 6.68 14.60 -20.26
N ARG A 94 7.64 13.93 -19.61
CA ARG A 94 9.08 14.16 -19.83
C ARG A 94 9.60 13.53 -21.12
N LYS A 95 8.98 12.46 -21.62
CA LYS A 95 9.38 11.84 -22.90
C LYS A 95 8.88 12.60 -24.13
N LYS A 96 7.73 13.29 -24.04
CA LYS A 96 7.14 14.07 -25.13
C LYS A 96 7.98 15.26 -25.69
N PRO A 97 8.93 15.90 -24.99
CA PRO A 97 9.74 17.00 -25.55
C PRO A 97 10.94 16.56 -26.40
N GLN A 98 11.33 15.28 -26.46
CA GLN A 98 12.60 14.84 -27.07
C GLN A 98 12.47 13.98 -28.34
N GLN A 99 11.25 13.70 -28.80
CA GLN A 99 11.02 13.08 -30.10
C GLN A 99 10.43 14.11 -31.08
N GLN A 100 11.26 15.08 -31.45
CA GLN A 100 11.13 15.76 -32.75
C GLN A 100 12.10 15.05 -33.71
N PRO A 101 11.61 14.24 -34.67
CA PRO A 101 12.43 13.81 -35.79
C PRO A 101 12.74 15.05 -36.64
N GLN A 102 14.02 15.41 -36.72
CA GLN A 102 14.58 16.22 -37.81
C GLN A 102 14.66 15.36 -39.08
#